data_AF-A0AB38D4F9-F1
#
_entry.id   AF-A0AB38D4F9-F1
#
_cell.length_a   1.000
_cell.length_b   1.000
_cell.length_c   1.000
_cell.angle_alpha   90.00
_cell.angle_beta   90.00
_cell.angle_gamma   90.00
#
_symmetry.space_group_name_H-M   'P 1'
#
loop_
_entity.id
_entity.type
_entity.pdbx_description
1 polymer ?
#
loop_
_entity_poly.entity_id
_entity_poly.type
_entity_poly.pdbx_seq_one_letter_code
_entity_poly.pdbx_strand_id
1 'polypeptide(L)'
;MSAPVSYSDALAAAATAYAAQQATPKSEAVLAVATASSTSIIAVRERAAAYAKSALRALWATVNPYSDQSVQDFATQAARVMQSAQTASVRGAAAAMTQQLSAMGVRTKAQPTNPLDVRARGVKVHGGALRLVREPSKVDYADGSGTEVSVQDMTTEQIFTRPAVGFRWIESEGGTREDAARESGLRIDTLVDDNLMLAQRLAQAEMIAQAVDLDNLDKAKITGYRRVIHPEMSRSGACGLCIAAADRIYHVAELLPIHTHCKCTIAAVTTEFDPADELNAADLSQLYTHAGGTSAAHLKRTRYQVDHHGELGPVLVPKKPYKPRDPKKRAAQPNSPGANRPETKAQIAQRLLPGLEQSLADLTANGAAENSPQVVYHRTQIAKLRADLTA
;
A
#
# COMPACT_ATOMS: atom_id res chain seq x y z
N MET A 1 15.95 2.13 -27.48
CA MET A 1 15.36 2.37 -28.82
C MET A 1 15.97 3.64 -29.37
N SER A 2 16.48 3.60 -30.60
CA SER A 2 17.08 4.76 -31.27
C SER A 2 16.00 5.80 -31.58
N ALA A 3 16.33 7.10 -31.44
CA ALA A 3 15.38 8.17 -31.77
C ALA A 3 15.04 8.16 -33.27
N PRO A 4 13.77 8.36 -33.66
CA PRO A 4 13.38 8.37 -35.07
C PRO A 4 14.08 9.52 -35.81
N VAL A 5 14.70 9.20 -36.95
CA VAL A 5 15.59 10.09 -37.70
C VAL A 5 14.79 11.03 -38.63
N SER A 6 13.50 10.76 -38.85
CA SER A 6 12.60 11.59 -39.64
C SER A 6 11.15 11.56 -39.11
N TYR A 7 10.34 12.54 -39.54
CA TYR A 7 8.92 12.60 -39.20
C TYR A 7 8.12 11.39 -39.72
N SER A 8 8.46 10.88 -40.91
CA SER A 8 7.87 9.66 -41.46
C SER A 8 8.19 8.43 -40.62
N ASP A 9 9.41 8.35 -40.08
CA ASP A 9 9.79 7.24 -39.19
C ASP A 9 9.09 7.33 -37.83
N ALA A 10 8.88 8.54 -37.32
CA ALA A 10 8.09 8.78 -36.12
C ALA A 10 6.61 8.40 -36.33
N LEU A 11 6.04 8.72 -37.49
CA LEU A 11 4.67 8.36 -37.84
C LEU A 11 4.49 6.84 -38.01
N ALA A 12 5.45 6.18 -38.65
CA ALA A 12 5.48 4.73 -38.83
C ALA A 12 5.67 4.00 -37.48
N ALA A 13 6.56 4.49 -36.62
CA ALA A 13 6.73 3.97 -35.27
C ALA A 13 5.45 4.14 -34.43
N ALA A 14 4.78 5.30 -34.53
CA ALA A 14 3.51 5.56 -33.86
C ALA A 14 2.40 4.64 -34.39
N ALA A 15 2.32 4.43 -35.71
CA ALA A 15 1.34 3.52 -36.33
C ALA A 15 1.59 2.06 -35.93
N THR A 16 2.85 1.65 -35.81
CA THR A 16 3.23 0.29 -35.39
C THR A 16 2.94 0.07 -33.90
N ALA A 17 3.23 1.06 -33.04
CA ALA A 17 2.87 1.03 -31.63
C ALA A 17 1.35 1.01 -31.43
N TYR A 18 0.61 1.77 -32.26
CA TYR A 18 -0.85 1.78 -32.26
C TYR A 18 -1.44 0.43 -32.71
N ALA A 19 -0.89 -0.18 -33.77
CA ALA A 19 -1.29 -1.50 -34.22
C ALA A 19 -0.96 -2.61 -33.20
N ALA A 20 0.20 -2.52 -32.54
CA ALA A 20 0.56 -3.42 -31.45
C ALA A 20 -0.38 -3.29 -30.25
N GLN A 21 -0.75 -2.06 -29.87
CA GLN A 21 -1.77 -1.79 -28.84
C GLN A 21 -3.16 -2.36 -29.19
N GLN A 22 -3.53 -2.37 -30.48
CA GLN A 22 -4.79 -2.97 -30.92
C GLN A 22 -4.75 -4.51 -30.93
N ALA A 23 -3.55 -5.11 -31.07
CA ALA A 23 -3.37 -6.57 -31.13
C ALA A 23 -3.19 -7.22 -29.74
N THR A 24 -2.85 -6.45 -28.71
CA THR A 24 -2.75 -6.94 -27.32
C THR A 24 -4.11 -7.43 -26.82
N PRO A 25 -4.21 -8.66 -26.28
CA PRO A 25 -5.43 -9.13 -25.62
C PRO A 25 -5.90 -8.11 -24.58
N LYS A 26 -7.21 -7.84 -24.55
CA LYS A 26 -7.82 -6.85 -23.64
C LYS A 26 -7.40 -7.09 -22.17
N SER A 27 -7.21 -8.34 -21.75
CA SER A 27 -6.72 -8.69 -20.41
C SER A 27 -5.29 -8.19 -20.14
N GLU A 28 -4.37 -8.37 -21.09
CA GLU A 28 -2.96 -7.95 -20.95
C GLU A 28 -2.83 -6.43 -20.96
N ALA A 29 -3.64 -5.73 -21.77
CA ALA A 29 -3.70 -4.27 -21.76
C ALA A 29 -4.20 -3.72 -20.42
N VAL A 30 -5.25 -4.33 -19.83
CA VAL A 30 -5.76 -3.88 -18.53
C VAL A 30 -4.78 -4.23 -17.40
N LEU A 31 -4.08 -5.36 -17.48
CA LEU A 31 -3.02 -5.73 -16.53
C LEU A 31 -1.86 -4.73 -16.56
N ALA A 32 -1.41 -4.34 -17.75
CA ALA A 32 -0.35 -3.35 -17.93
C ALA A 32 -0.75 -1.99 -17.36
N VAL A 33 -2.00 -1.54 -17.61
CA VAL A 33 -2.53 -0.31 -17.02
C VAL A 33 -2.63 -0.43 -15.50
N ALA A 34 -3.14 -1.53 -14.96
CA ALA A 34 -3.22 -1.74 -13.51
C ALA A 34 -1.85 -1.71 -12.82
N THR A 35 -0.83 -2.30 -13.46
CA THR A 35 0.56 -2.27 -12.99
C THR A 35 1.12 -0.85 -13.01
N ALA A 36 1.04 -0.16 -14.15
CA ALA A 36 1.53 1.20 -14.30
C ALA A 36 0.82 2.19 -13.37
N SER A 37 -0.51 2.08 -13.25
CA SER A 37 -1.32 2.85 -12.30
C SER A 37 -0.85 2.62 -10.87
N SER A 38 -0.62 1.37 -10.48
CA SER A 38 -0.18 1.06 -9.11
C SER A 38 1.20 1.63 -8.79
N THR A 39 2.15 1.51 -9.72
CA THR A 39 3.49 2.13 -9.58
C THR A 39 3.40 3.64 -9.47
N SER A 40 2.56 4.26 -10.31
CA SER A 40 2.33 5.72 -10.29
C SER A 40 1.75 6.19 -8.95
N ILE A 41 0.74 5.49 -8.43
CA ILE A 41 0.12 5.78 -7.13
C ILE A 41 1.16 5.78 -6.02
N ILE A 42 1.97 4.72 -5.95
CA ILE A 42 2.97 4.59 -4.89
C ILE A 42 4.05 5.66 -5.07
N ALA A 43 4.54 5.90 -6.28
CA ALA A 43 5.55 6.93 -6.53
C ALA A 43 5.06 8.33 -6.13
N VAL A 44 3.80 8.68 -6.41
CA VAL A 44 3.20 9.95 -5.96
C VAL A 44 3.13 10.00 -4.44
N ARG A 45 2.67 8.92 -3.78
CA ARG A 45 2.61 8.84 -2.32
C ARG A 45 4.00 8.99 -1.69
N GLU A 46 5.02 8.28 -2.17
CA GLU A 46 6.37 8.33 -1.60
C GLU A 46 7.00 9.72 -1.78
N ARG A 47 6.79 10.39 -2.92
CA ARG A 47 7.22 11.79 -3.11
C ARG A 47 6.52 12.74 -2.14
N ALA A 48 5.21 12.60 -1.98
CA ALA A 48 4.45 13.40 -1.02
C ALA A 48 4.90 13.15 0.42
N ALA A 49 5.19 11.89 0.76
CA ALA A 49 5.70 11.48 2.06
C ALA A 49 7.11 12.07 2.31
N ALA A 50 8.02 11.98 1.34
CA ALA A 50 9.37 12.52 1.46
C ALA A 50 9.35 14.04 1.70
N TYR A 51 8.51 14.77 0.95
CA TYR A 51 8.28 16.19 1.16
C TYR A 51 7.77 16.48 2.58
N ALA A 52 6.69 15.82 2.99
CA ALA A 52 6.09 16.04 4.30
C ALA A 52 7.05 15.71 5.44
N LYS A 53 7.72 14.55 5.40
CA LYS A 53 8.72 14.15 6.41
C LYS A 53 9.85 15.16 6.52
N SER A 54 10.40 15.62 5.40
CA SER A 54 11.45 16.64 5.41
C SER A 54 10.98 17.94 6.06
N ALA A 55 9.80 18.44 5.67
CA ALA A 55 9.24 19.67 6.22
C ALA A 55 8.92 19.54 7.72
N LEU A 56 8.28 18.43 8.13
CA LEU A 56 7.89 18.21 9.52
C LEU A 56 9.09 17.97 10.44
N ARG A 57 10.14 17.28 9.98
CA ARG A 57 11.38 17.13 10.75
C ARG A 57 12.08 18.46 10.96
N ALA A 58 12.11 19.32 9.95
CA ALA A 58 12.67 20.66 10.07
C ALA A 58 11.88 21.52 11.08
N LEU A 59 10.55 21.45 11.04
CA LEU A 59 9.70 22.12 12.03
C LEU A 59 9.91 21.55 13.45
N TRP A 60 9.98 20.22 13.58
CA TRP A 60 10.14 19.54 14.87
C TRP A 60 11.46 19.88 15.56
N ALA A 61 12.53 20.12 14.79
CA ALA A 61 13.85 20.45 15.33
C ALA A 61 13.86 21.72 16.20
N THR A 62 12.88 22.62 16.03
CA THR A 62 12.75 23.85 16.81
C THR A 62 11.70 23.77 17.92
N VAL A 63 11.01 22.63 18.06
CA VAL A 63 9.92 22.47 19.04
C VAL A 63 10.49 22.23 20.42
N ASN A 64 9.89 22.86 21.43
CA ASN A 64 10.08 22.48 22.83
C ASN A 64 9.04 21.42 23.23
N PRO A 65 9.42 20.14 23.41
CA PRO A 65 8.45 19.06 23.70
C PRO A 65 7.79 19.16 25.07
N TYR A 66 8.27 20.02 25.96
CA TYR A 66 7.70 20.28 27.29
C TYR A 66 6.77 21.50 27.33
N SER A 67 6.65 22.24 26.21
CA SER A 67 5.75 23.38 26.10
C SER A 67 4.52 23.00 25.29
N ASP A 68 3.35 22.99 25.93
CA ASP A 68 2.09 22.67 25.26
C ASP A 68 1.81 23.62 24.09
N GLN A 69 2.11 24.91 24.24
CA GLN A 69 1.98 25.89 23.16
C GLN A 69 2.90 25.55 21.97
N SER A 70 4.18 25.24 22.23
CA SER A 70 5.13 24.89 21.16
C SER A 70 4.71 23.61 20.42
N VAL A 71 4.18 22.63 21.14
CA VAL A 71 3.67 21.37 20.57
C VAL A 71 2.40 21.62 19.75
N GLN A 72 1.49 22.48 20.22
CA GLN A 72 0.28 22.83 19.49
C GLN A 72 0.60 23.61 18.20
N ASP A 73 1.51 24.58 18.26
CA ASP A 73 1.94 25.35 17.08
C ASP A 73 2.57 24.46 16.01
N PHE A 74 3.34 23.44 16.44
CA PHE A 74 3.84 22.40 15.55
C PHE A 74 2.71 21.57 14.95
N ALA A 75 1.77 21.09 15.76
CA ALA A 75 0.65 20.27 15.30
C ALA A 75 -0.21 21.00 14.26
N THR A 76 -0.53 22.28 14.48
CA THR A 76 -1.28 23.11 13.52
C THR A 76 -0.51 23.28 12.20
N GLN A 77 0.81 23.52 12.25
CA GLN A 77 1.62 23.61 11.03
C GLN A 77 1.73 22.26 10.32
N ALA A 78 1.85 21.18 11.09
CA ALA A 78 1.93 19.83 10.55
C ALA A 78 0.67 19.44 9.79
N ALA A 79 -0.50 19.82 10.32
CA ALA A 79 -1.77 19.65 9.64
C ALA A 79 -1.82 20.33 8.25
N ARG A 80 -1.24 21.53 8.10
CA ARG A 80 -1.17 22.24 6.81
C ARG A 80 -0.24 21.55 5.80
N VAL A 81 0.92 21.08 6.27
CA VAL A 81 1.85 20.30 5.45
C VAL A 81 1.16 19.01 4.99
N MET A 82 0.44 18.34 5.89
CA MET A 82 -0.29 17.12 5.58
C MET A 82 -1.44 17.35 4.59
N GLN A 83 -2.19 18.45 4.69
CA GLN A 83 -3.22 18.76 3.69
C GLN A 83 -2.63 18.82 2.28
N SER A 84 -1.45 19.43 2.13
CA SER A 84 -0.76 19.53 0.83
C SER A 84 -0.31 18.16 0.32
N ALA A 85 0.34 17.37 1.17
CA ALA A 85 0.81 16.03 0.82
C ALA A 85 -0.35 15.06 0.51
N GLN A 86 -1.44 15.11 1.30
CA GLN A 86 -2.66 14.33 1.07
C GLN A 86 -3.29 14.70 -0.26
N THR A 87 -3.36 15.99 -0.60
CA THR A 87 -3.90 16.44 -1.89
C THR A 87 -3.16 15.82 -3.07
N ALA A 88 -1.82 15.75 -3.01
CA ALA A 88 -1.03 15.10 -4.04
C ALA A 88 -1.34 13.59 -4.11
N SER A 89 -1.35 12.90 -2.97
CA SER A 89 -1.65 11.46 -2.88
C SER A 89 -3.04 11.11 -3.43
N VAL A 90 -4.06 11.88 -3.01
CA VAL A 90 -5.47 11.70 -3.44
C VAL A 90 -5.62 11.94 -4.95
N ARG A 91 -5.00 12.99 -5.50
CA ARG A 91 -5.06 13.25 -6.94
C ARG A 91 -4.35 12.18 -7.77
N GLY A 92 -3.19 11.71 -7.30
CA GLY A 92 -2.47 10.59 -7.93
C GLY A 92 -3.31 9.31 -7.94
N ALA A 93 -3.91 8.98 -6.79
CA ALA A 93 -4.85 7.86 -6.66
C ALA A 93 -6.04 8.00 -7.61
N ALA A 94 -6.67 9.18 -7.66
CA ALA A 94 -7.81 9.43 -8.54
C ALA A 94 -7.47 9.22 -10.01
N ALA A 95 -6.38 9.83 -10.49
CA ALA A 95 -5.96 9.75 -11.89
C ALA A 95 -5.65 8.32 -12.32
N ALA A 96 -4.94 7.57 -11.47
CA ALA A 96 -4.59 6.18 -11.74
C ALA A 96 -5.82 5.25 -11.73
N MET A 97 -6.78 5.49 -10.82
CA MET A 97 -8.05 4.77 -10.82
C MET A 97 -8.89 5.09 -12.07
N THR A 98 -8.93 6.34 -12.52
CA THR A 98 -9.60 6.72 -13.76
C THR A 98 -9.01 5.98 -14.97
N GLN A 99 -7.68 5.87 -15.05
CA GLN A 99 -7.01 5.11 -16.12
C GLN A 99 -7.36 3.63 -16.07
N GLN A 100 -7.30 3.02 -14.88
CA GLN A 100 -7.62 1.61 -14.70
C GLN A 100 -9.08 1.30 -15.05
N LEU A 101 -10.02 2.09 -14.55
CA LEU A 101 -11.45 1.93 -14.85
C LEU A 101 -11.72 2.14 -16.35
N SER A 102 -11.05 3.12 -16.98
CA SER A 102 -11.19 3.37 -18.42
C SER A 102 -10.70 2.20 -19.27
N ALA A 103 -9.58 1.57 -18.88
CA ALA A 103 -9.06 0.36 -19.55
C ALA A 103 -10.06 -0.81 -19.43
N MET A 104 -10.77 -0.91 -18.31
CA MET A 104 -11.86 -1.88 -18.10
C MET A 104 -13.16 -1.51 -18.82
N GLY A 105 -13.20 -0.40 -19.57
CA GLY A 105 -14.40 0.07 -20.26
C GLY A 105 -15.45 0.69 -19.32
N VAL A 106 -15.02 1.16 -18.14
CA VAL A 106 -15.83 1.90 -17.17
C VAL A 106 -15.43 3.37 -17.20
N ARG A 107 -16.28 4.21 -17.79
CA ARG A 107 -16.08 5.67 -17.77
C ARG A 107 -16.60 6.23 -16.45
N THR A 108 -15.78 6.98 -15.73
CA THR A 108 -16.16 7.61 -14.47
C THR A 108 -15.90 9.12 -14.51
N LYS A 109 -16.81 9.88 -13.89
CA LYS A 109 -16.62 11.31 -13.58
C LYS A 109 -16.31 11.51 -12.09
N ALA A 110 -16.02 10.43 -11.38
CA ALA A 110 -15.82 10.43 -9.94
C ALA A 110 -14.73 11.42 -9.53
N GLN A 111 -14.98 12.09 -8.41
CA GLN A 111 -14.02 12.97 -7.75
C GLN A 111 -13.97 12.53 -6.29
N PRO A 112 -12.82 12.04 -5.82
CA PRO A 112 -12.70 11.65 -4.43
C PRO A 112 -12.68 12.89 -3.54
N THR A 113 -13.19 12.73 -2.33
CA THR A 113 -13.03 13.71 -1.28
C THR A 113 -11.58 13.74 -0.80
N ASN A 114 -11.19 14.83 -0.16
CA ASN A 114 -9.86 14.99 0.42
C ASN A 114 -9.95 15.58 1.83
N PRO A 115 -10.61 14.89 2.77
CA PRO A 115 -10.69 15.35 4.15
C PRO A 115 -9.29 15.38 4.77
N LEU A 116 -9.00 16.40 5.57
CA LEU A 116 -7.77 16.46 6.35
C LEU A 116 -7.69 15.28 7.32
N ASP A 117 -8.79 14.99 8.02
CA ASP A 117 -8.90 13.91 8.99
C ASP A 117 -9.32 12.61 8.31
N VAL A 118 -8.36 11.77 7.94
CA VAL A 118 -8.60 10.51 7.22
C VAL A 118 -8.77 9.31 8.15
N ARG A 119 -8.50 9.48 9.44
CA ARG A 119 -8.66 8.44 10.47
C ARG A 119 -10.14 8.27 10.83
N ALA A 120 -10.61 7.04 10.76
CA ALA A 120 -11.99 6.69 11.03
C ALA A 120 -12.13 5.22 11.43
N ARG A 121 -13.20 4.89 12.16
CA ARG A 121 -13.53 3.51 12.50
C ARG A 121 -13.95 2.71 11.27
N GLY A 122 -14.56 3.37 10.29
CA GLY A 122 -15.00 2.72 9.07
C GLY A 122 -15.56 3.71 8.07
N VAL A 123 -16.24 3.19 7.06
CA VAL A 123 -16.93 3.98 6.04
C VAL A 123 -18.37 3.52 5.92
N LYS A 124 -19.28 4.47 5.68
CA LYS A 124 -20.66 4.20 5.28
C LYS A 124 -20.88 4.75 3.88
N VAL A 125 -21.59 4.01 3.04
CA VAL A 125 -22.03 4.48 1.72
C VAL A 125 -23.30 5.30 1.91
N HIS A 126 -23.36 6.51 1.34
CA HIS A 126 -24.57 7.31 1.29
C HIS A 126 -24.64 8.08 -0.03
N GLY A 127 -25.62 7.78 -0.88
CA GLY A 127 -25.81 8.44 -2.18
C GLY A 127 -24.60 8.33 -3.11
N GLY A 128 -23.98 7.15 -3.22
CA GLY A 128 -22.80 6.94 -4.07
C GLY A 128 -21.48 7.43 -3.47
N ALA A 129 -21.50 8.14 -2.33
CA ALA A 129 -20.32 8.66 -1.66
C ALA A 129 -19.97 7.87 -0.39
N LEU A 130 -18.67 7.65 -0.15
CA LEU A 130 -18.21 7.10 1.12
C LEU A 130 -18.09 8.22 2.15
N ARG A 131 -18.65 7.99 3.34
CA ARG A 131 -18.51 8.87 4.50
C ARG A 131 -17.77 8.16 5.60
N LEU A 132 -16.68 8.78 6.07
CA LEU A 132 -15.90 8.30 7.21
C LEU A 132 -16.77 8.32 8.49
N VAL A 133 -16.86 7.17 9.15
CA VAL A 133 -17.53 7.02 10.45
C VAL A 133 -16.49 7.25 11.55
N ARG A 134 -16.61 8.39 12.25
CA ARG A 134 -15.72 8.76 13.35
C ARG A 134 -16.48 8.60 14.67
N GLU A 135 -15.99 7.68 15.49
CA GLU A 135 -16.52 7.37 16.82
C GLU A 135 -15.32 7.15 17.75
N PRO A 136 -15.47 7.39 19.06
CA PRO A 136 -14.44 7.05 20.03
C PRO A 136 -14.00 5.59 19.89
N SER A 137 -12.72 5.33 20.10
CA SER A 137 -12.13 4.00 19.98
C SER A 137 -11.45 3.60 21.29
N LYS A 138 -11.77 2.41 21.79
CA LYS A 138 -11.08 1.85 22.96
C LYS A 138 -9.79 1.16 22.53
N VAL A 139 -8.69 1.50 23.19
CA VAL A 139 -7.38 0.87 23.04
C VAL A 139 -7.09 0.10 24.31
N ASP A 140 -6.87 -1.21 24.19
CA ASP A 140 -6.46 -2.08 25.30
C ASP A 140 -4.95 -2.32 25.23
N TYR A 141 -4.26 -2.12 26.34
CA TYR A 141 -2.82 -2.32 26.48
C TYR A 141 -2.49 -3.72 27.00
N ALA A 142 -1.24 -4.15 26.78
CA ALA A 142 -0.78 -5.49 27.15
C ALA A 142 -0.79 -5.77 28.66
N ASP A 143 -0.76 -4.71 29.47
CA ASP A 143 -0.88 -4.77 30.94
C ASP A 143 -2.33 -4.89 31.43
N GLY A 144 -3.30 -4.95 30.51
CA GLY A 144 -4.74 -5.03 30.80
C GLY A 144 -5.40 -3.69 31.10
N SER A 145 -4.65 -2.58 31.07
CA SER A 145 -5.23 -1.24 31.09
C SER A 145 -5.89 -0.92 29.75
N GLY A 146 -6.85 -0.01 29.74
CA GLY A 146 -7.47 0.46 28.51
C GLY A 146 -7.75 1.95 28.56
N THR A 147 -7.63 2.62 27.42
CA THR A 147 -7.94 4.04 27.28
C THR A 147 -8.93 4.25 26.13
N GLU A 148 -9.79 5.25 26.26
CA GLU A 148 -10.65 5.69 25.16
C GLU A 148 -9.96 6.83 24.42
N VAL A 149 -9.85 6.68 23.09
CA VAL A 149 -9.36 7.71 22.18
C VAL A 149 -10.57 8.40 21.58
N SER A 150 -10.74 9.69 21.87
CA SER A 150 -11.87 10.47 21.36
C SER A 150 -11.72 10.76 19.86
N VAL A 151 -12.80 11.22 19.23
CA VAL A 151 -12.74 11.68 17.83
C VAL A 151 -11.76 12.84 17.66
N GLN A 152 -11.69 13.74 18.64
CA GLN A 152 -10.78 14.88 18.62
C GLN A 152 -9.32 14.41 18.62
N ASP A 153 -8.99 13.41 19.44
CA ASP A 153 -7.64 12.85 19.54
C ASP A 153 -7.16 12.20 18.23
N MET A 154 -8.10 11.79 17.36
CA MET A 154 -7.81 11.17 16.06
C MET A 154 -7.67 12.17 14.92
N THR A 155 -7.90 13.46 15.16
CA THR A 155 -7.71 14.50 14.12
C THR A 155 -6.25 14.56 13.68
N THR A 156 -6.02 14.94 12.42
CA THR A 156 -4.67 15.09 11.86
C THR A 156 -3.87 16.12 12.65
N GLU A 157 -4.49 17.14 13.24
CA GLU A 157 -3.78 18.05 14.13
C GLU A 157 -3.38 17.35 15.44
N GLN A 158 -4.33 16.73 16.15
CA GLN A 158 -4.06 16.15 17.46
C GLN A 158 -3.06 14.98 17.43
N ILE A 159 -3.05 14.18 16.36
CA ILE A 159 -2.07 13.09 16.25
C ILE A 159 -0.61 13.59 16.16
N PHE A 160 -0.37 14.82 15.65
CA PHE A 160 0.98 15.40 15.63
C PHE A 160 1.44 15.97 16.97
N THR A 161 0.61 15.96 18.01
CA THR A 161 1.06 16.23 19.38
C THR A 161 1.76 15.01 20.01
N ARG A 162 1.48 13.80 19.50
CA ARG A 162 1.94 12.51 20.04
C ARG A 162 3.46 12.30 20.03
N PRO A 163 4.22 12.80 19.05
CA PRO A 163 5.68 12.77 19.10
C PRO A 163 6.26 13.43 20.37
N ALA A 164 5.61 14.47 20.91
CA ALA A 164 6.04 15.11 22.15
C ALA A 164 5.78 14.22 23.38
N VAL A 165 4.67 13.48 23.39
CA VAL A 165 4.37 12.52 24.46
C VAL A 165 5.42 11.42 24.49
N GLY A 166 5.75 10.84 23.33
CA GLY A 166 6.80 9.83 23.21
C GLY A 166 8.18 10.36 23.62
N PHE A 167 8.49 11.61 23.25
CA PHE A 167 9.73 12.28 23.67
C PHE A 167 9.84 12.34 25.20
N ARG A 168 8.83 12.89 25.87
CA ARG A 168 8.83 13.08 27.32
C ARG A 168 8.86 11.74 28.05
N TRP A 169 8.19 10.72 27.51
CA TRP A 169 8.23 9.37 28.08
C TRP A 169 9.63 8.76 28.04
N ILE A 170 10.34 8.86 26.90
CA ILE A 170 11.72 8.35 26.78
C ILE A 170 12.66 9.04 27.78
N GLU A 171 12.62 10.37 27.89
CA GLU A 171 13.43 11.09 28.88
C GLU A 171 13.04 10.70 30.32
N SER A 172 11.74 10.46 30.59
CA SER A 172 11.28 10.04 31.93
C SER A 172 11.75 8.64 32.35
N GLU A 173 11.97 7.74 31.38
CA GLU A 173 12.55 6.41 31.59
C GLU A 173 14.09 6.43 31.65
N GLY A 174 14.71 7.62 31.70
CA GLY A 174 16.16 7.79 31.77
C GLY A 174 16.87 7.69 30.42
N GLY A 175 16.12 7.68 29.31
CA GLY A 175 16.67 7.74 27.96
C GLY A 175 17.35 9.08 27.65
N THR A 176 18.27 9.08 26.68
CA THR A 176 18.95 10.32 26.29
C THR A 176 18.03 11.23 25.48
N ARG A 177 18.27 12.54 25.55
CA ARG A 177 17.57 13.53 24.73
C ARG A 177 17.72 13.26 23.22
N GLU A 178 18.88 12.75 22.81
CA GLU A 178 19.15 12.39 21.41
C GLU A 178 18.28 11.20 20.97
N ASP A 179 18.15 10.18 21.80
CA ASP A 179 17.25 9.05 21.55
C ASP A 179 15.79 9.49 21.50
N ALA A 180 15.36 10.35 22.44
CA ALA A 180 14.02 10.91 22.44
C ALA A 180 13.72 11.69 21.15
N ALA A 181 14.66 12.55 20.72
CA ALA A 181 14.53 13.31 19.47
C ALA A 181 14.47 12.38 18.24
N ARG A 182 15.32 11.35 18.20
CA ARG A 182 15.38 10.36 17.12
C ARG A 182 14.08 9.56 17.01
N GLU A 183 13.57 9.02 18.11
CA GLU A 183 12.33 8.24 18.14
C GLU A 183 11.09 9.11 17.82
N SER A 184 11.03 10.35 18.33
CA SER A 184 9.96 11.28 17.94
C SER A 184 9.99 11.62 16.44
N GLY A 185 11.18 11.78 15.86
CA GLY A 185 11.34 11.95 14.41
C GLY A 185 10.84 10.73 13.61
N LEU A 186 11.14 9.51 14.07
CA LEU A 186 10.61 8.28 13.47
C LEU A 186 9.08 8.16 13.62
N ARG A 187 8.54 8.62 14.75
CA ARG A 187 7.09 8.68 14.96
C ARG A 187 6.43 9.64 13.99
N ILE A 188 7.00 10.82 13.76
CA ILE A 188 6.51 11.78 12.74
C ILE A 188 6.47 11.11 11.36
N ASP A 189 7.53 10.42 10.96
CA ASP A 189 7.56 9.72 9.68
C ASP A 189 6.44 8.69 9.55
N THR A 190 6.19 7.94 10.62
CA THR A 190 5.14 6.93 10.69
C THR A 190 3.75 7.58 10.53
N LEU A 191 3.50 8.68 11.24
CA LEU A 191 2.23 9.42 11.17
C LEU A 191 1.96 9.97 9.76
N VAL A 192 3.00 10.44 9.08
CA VAL A 192 2.93 10.90 7.68
C VAL A 192 2.55 9.75 6.75
N ASP A 193 3.29 8.64 6.81
CA ASP A 193 3.05 7.48 5.93
C ASP A 193 1.63 6.93 6.12
N ASP A 194 1.19 6.84 7.37
CA ASP A 194 -0.12 6.33 7.72
C ASP A 194 -1.24 7.25 7.20
N ASN A 195 -1.11 8.56 7.35
CA ASN A 195 -2.13 9.48 6.80
C ASN A 195 -2.20 9.40 5.28
N LEU A 196 -1.05 9.38 4.60
CA LEU A 196 -1.04 9.34 3.14
C LEU A 196 -1.59 8.01 2.60
N MET A 197 -1.32 6.90 3.28
CA MET A 197 -1.89 5.59 2.98
C MET A 197 -3.42 5.60 3.17
N LEU A 198 -3.91 6.12 4.29
CA LEU A 198 -5.36 6.23 4.56
C LEU A 198 -6.06 7.14 3.54
N ALA A 199 -5.46 8.28 3.20
CA ALA A 199 -5.98 9.21 2.20
C ALA A 199 -6.04 8.59 0.80
N GLN A 200 -4.95 7.94 0.37
CA GLN A 200 -4.88 7.22 -0.91
C GLN A 200 -6.00 6.17 -0.98
N ARG A 201 -6.12 5.37 0.08
CA ARG A 201 -7.09 4.28 0.16
C ARG A 201 -8.53 4.79 0.11
N LEU A 202 -8.85 5.85 0.85
CA LEU A 202 -10.17 6.47 0.81
C LEU A 202 -10.50 6.94 -0.61
N ALA A 203 -9.57 7.65 -1.25
CA ALA A 203 -9.76 8.12 -2.61
C ALA A 203 -9.99 6.98 -3.60
N GLN A 204 -9.19 5.91 -3.55
CA GLN A 204 -9.40 4.74 -4.41
C GLN A 204 -10.76 4.08 -4.18
N ALA A 205 -11.17 3.94 -2.92
CA ALA A 205 -12.47 3.36 -2.57
C ALA A 205 -13.63 4.24 -3.06
N GLU A 206 -13.53 5.57 -2.96
CA GLU A 206 -14.54 6.50 -3.46
C GLU A 206 -14.63 6.48 -4.98
N MET A 207 -13.49 6.40 -5.69
CA MET A 207 -13.47 6.29 -7.15
C MET A 207 -14.22 5.05 -7.63
N ILE A 208 -14.06 3.92 -6.92
CA ILE A 208 -14.78 2.69 -7.22
C ILE A 208 -16.24 2.83 -6.81
N ALA A 209 -16.55 3.33 -5.61
CA ALA A 209 -17.91 3.53 -5.11
C ALA A 209 -18.76 4.36 -6.09
N GLN A 210 -18.20 5.48 -6.57
CA GLN A 210 -18.86 6.39 -7.49
C GLN A 210 -18.92 5.87 -8.93
N ALA A 211 -18.06 4.90 -9.29
CA ALA A 211 -18.09 4.23 -10.59
C ALA A 211 -19.08 3.06 -10.64
N VAL A 212 -19.47 2.53 -9.48
CA VAL A 212 -20.51 1.52 -9.33
C VAL A 212 -21.86 2.23 -9.20
N ASP A 213 -22.84 1.82 -10.01
CA ASP A 213 -24.23 2.15 -9.71
C ASP A 213 -24.65 1.32 -8.49
N LEU A 214 -24.46 1.89 -7.29
CA LEU A 214 -24.71 1.20 -6.01
C LEU A 214 -26.20 0.86 -5.82
N ASP A 215 -27.09 1.46 -6.61
CA ASP A 215 -28.52 1.17 -6.62
C ASP A 215 -28.89 0.06 -7.63
N ASN A 216 -27.96 -0.37 -8.49
CA ASN A 216 -28.13 -1.44 -9.47
C ASN A 216 -26.91 -2.40 -9.51
N LEU A 217 -26.54 -2.97 -8.36
CA LEU A 217 -25.40 -3.91 -8.23
C LEU A 217 -25.45 -5.07 -9.23
N ASP A 218 -26.65 -5.55 -9.57
CA ASP A 218 -26.89 -6.66 -10.51
C ASP A 218 -26.45 -6.35 -11.96
N LYS A 219 -26.30 -5.06 -12.29
CA LYS A 219 -25.86 -4.54 -13.59
C LYS A 219 -24.48 -3.88 -13.53
N ALA A 220 -23.89 -3.79 -12.34
CA ALA A 220 -22.60 -3.15 -12.17
C ALA A 220 -21.52 -4.00 -12.85
N LYS A 221 -20.76 -3.38 -13.76
CA LYS A 221 -19.60 -4.04 -14.37
C LYS A 221 -18.57 -4.44 -13.30
N ILE A 222 -18.46 -3.66 -12.23
CA ILE A 222 -17.52 -3.91 -11.13
C ILE A 222 -18.23 -4.73 -10.05
N THR A 223 -17.73 -5.94 -9.79
CA THR A 223 -18.26 -6.88 -8.80
C THR A 223 -17.60 -6.71 -7.42
N GLY A 224 -16.44 -6.06 -7.37
CA GLY A 224 -15.71 -5.76 -6.15
C GLY A 224 -14.34 -5.17 -6.47
N TYR A 225 -13.41 -5.36 -5.55
CA TYR A 225 -12.01 -5.02 -5.77
C TYR A 225 -11.11 -5.88 -4.90
N ARG A 226 -9.85 -5.98 -5.32
CA ARG A 226 -8.80 -6.68 -4.60
C ARG A 226 -7.68 -5.71 -4.27
N ARG A 227 -6.88 -6.08 -3.29
CA ARG A 227 -5.63 -5.38 -3.03
C ARG A 227 -4.58 -5.88 -4.02
N VAL A 228 -3.78 -4.97 -4.55
CA VAL A 228 -2.58 -5.31 -5.30
C VAL A 228 -1.40 -5.11 -4.35
N ILE A 229 -0.61 -6.15 -4.15
CA ILE A 229 0.57 -6.09 -3.30
C ILE A 229 1.80 -5.72 -4.14
N HIS A 230 2.68 -4.96 -3.50
CA HIS A 230 3.90 -4.44 -4.11
C HIS A 230 5.11 -4.89 -3.29
N PRO A 231 5.46 -6.19 -3.30
CA PRO A 231 6.63 -6.70 -2.59
C PRO A 231 7.93 -6.03 -3.05
N GLU A 232 8.02 -5.61 -4.32
CA GLU A 232 9.14 -4.88 -4.91
C GLU A 232 9.36 -3.51 -4.27
N MET A 233 8.35 -2.95 -3.61
CA MET A 233 8.40 -1.65 -2.95
C MET A 233 8.62 -1.75 -1.43
N SER A 234 8.80 -2.97 -0.91
CA SER A 234 9.04 -3.26 0.50
C SER A 234 10.42 -3.90 0.68
N ARG A 235 11.20 -3.41 1.66
CA ARG A 235 12.54 -3.98 1.97
C ARG A 235 12.50 -5.47 2.34
N SER A 236 11.39 -5.92 2.93
CA SER A 236 11.19 -7.29 3.38
C SER A 236 10.15 -8.07 2.54
N GLY A 237 9.72 -7.51 1.40
CA GLY A 237 8.59 -8.04 0.64
C GLY A 237 7.23 -7.75 1.30
N ALA A 238 6.16 -8.31 0.73
CA ALA A 238 4.82 -8.19 1.28
C ALA A 238 4.69 -9.00 2.59
N CYS A 239 4.09 -8.42 3.63
CA CYS A 239 3.87 -9.17 4.86
C CYS A 239 2.76 -10.22 4.65
N GLY A 240 2.74 -11.28 5.47
CA GLY A 240 1.76 -12.36 5.33
C GLY A 240 0.30 -11.90 5.42
N LEU A 241 0.02 -10.79 6.09
CA LEU A 241 -1.30 -10.20 6.16
C LEU A 241 -1.68 -9.46 4.87
N CYS A 242 -0.75 -8.74 4.25
CA CYS A 242 -0.97 -8.14 2.93
C CYS A 242 -1.31 -9.20 1.89
N ILE A 243 -0.57 -10.33 1.89
CA ILE A 243 -0.81 -11.42 0.95
C ILE A 243 -2.18 -12.07 1.20
N ALA A 244 -2.52 -12.37 2.46
CA ALA A 244 -3.82 -12.96 2.81
C ALA A 244 -5.01 -12.02 2.52
N ALA A 245 -4.78 -10.70 2.55
CA ALA A 245 -5.78 -9.72 2.18
C ALA A 245 -5.88 -9.56 0.65
N ALA A 246 -4.77 -9.68 -0.07
CA ALA A 246 -4.74 -9.63 -1.54
C ALA A 246 -5.48 -10.80 -2.21
N ASP A 247 -5.62 -11.92 -1.50
CA ASP A 247 -6.41 -13.09 -1.93
C ASP A 247 -7.93 -12.84 -1.97
N ARG A 248 -8.43 -11.81 -1.28
CA ARG A 248 -9.88 -11.60 -1.11
C ARG A 248 -10.42 -10.52 -2.03
N ILE A 249 -11.58 -10.79 -2.62
CA ILE A 249 -12.45 -9.77 -3.23
C ILE A 249 -13.26 -9.11 -2.11
N TYR A 250 -13.22 -7.77 -2.06
CA TYR A 250 -13.92 -6.96 -1.07
C TYR A 250 -15.06 -6.16 -1.71
N HIS A 251 -16.13 -5.93 -0.94
CA HIS A 251 -17.16 -4.93 -1.27
C HIS A 251 -16.71 -3.53 -0.85
N VAL A 252 -17.20 -2.47 -1.52
CA VAL A 252 -16.68 -1.08 -1.37
C VAL A 252 -16.78 -0.54 0.05
N ALA A 253 -17.77 -1.01 0.80
CA ALA A 253 -17.95 -0.66 2.20
C ALA A 253 -17.05 -1.44 3.18
N GLU A 254 -16.43 -2.55 2.75
CA GLU A 254 -15.84 -3.56 3.64
C GLU A 254 -14.32 -3.58 3.68
N LEU A 255 -13.65 -2.76 2.87
CA LEU A 255 -12.22 -2.65 3.02
C LEU A 255 -11.94 -1.99 4.36
N LEU A 256 -11.09 -2.63 5.16
CA LEU A 256 -10.53 -2.05 6.37
C LEU A 256 -9.07 -1.65 6.14
N PRO A 257 -8.54 -0.64 6.84
CA PRO A 257 -7.11 -0.41 6.91
C PRO A 257 -6.41 -1.69 7.38
N ILE A 258 -5.24 -2.00 6.83
CA ILE A 258 -4.56 -3.26 7.19
C ILE A 258 -3.56 -3.03 8.32
N HIS A 259 -2.58 -2.15 8.16
CA HIS A 259 -1.68 -1.69 9.21
C HIS A 259 -0.69 -0.68 8.62
N THR A 260 0.15 -0.11 9.48
CA THR A 260 1.26 0.80 9.15
C THR A 260 2.22 0.20 8.12
N HIS A 261 2.75 1.03 7.22
CA HIS A 261 3.74 0.66 6.19
C HIS A 261 3.26 -0.30 5.07
N CYS A 262 1.96 -0.57 4.91
CA CYS A 262 1.49 -1.33 3.74
C CYS A 262 1.84 -0.60 2.44
N LYS A 263 2.49 -1.29 1.50
CA LYS A 263 2.74 -0.78 0.14
C LYS A 263 1.65 -1.18 -0.86
N CYS A 264 0.55 -1.73 -0.39
CA CYS A 264 -0.56 -2.18 -1.21
C CYS A 264 -1.33 -1.02 -1.89
N THR A 265 -1.85 -1.28 -3.09
CA THR A 265 -2.89 -0.48 -3.76
C THR A 265 -4.18 -1.32 -3.86
N ILE A 266 -5.17 -0.82 -4.61
CA ILE A 266 -6.45 -1.48 -4.85
C ILE A 266 -6.70 -1.49 -6.35
N ALA A 267 -7.24 -2.60 -6.84
CA ALA A 267 -7.67 -2.75 -8.21
C ALA A 267 -9.13 -3.22 -8.28
N ALA A 268 -9.93 -2.58 -9.13
CA ALA A 268 -11.30 -2.99 -9.38
C ALA A 268 -11.33 -4.38 -10.04
N VAL A 269 -12.36 -5.16 -9.68
CA VAL A 269 -12.64 -6.49 -10.23
C VAL A 269 -13.97 -6.41 -10.96
N THR A 270 -14.03 -6.93 -12.18
CA THR A 270 -15.26 -7.11 -12.96
C THR A 270 -15.53 -8.60 -13.14
N THR A 271 -16.70 -8.97 -13.66
CA THR A 271 -16.97 -10.37 -14.07
C THR A 271 -16.00 -10.88 -15.14
N GLU A 272 -15.50 -9.98 -15.98
CA GLU A 272 -14.60 -10.30 -17.11
C GLU A 272 -13.12 -10.23 -16.74
N PHE A 273 -12.76 -9.52 -15.67
CA PHE A 273 -11.37 -9.17 -15.41
C PHE A 273 -11.05 -8.96 -13.92
N ASP A 274 -10.09 -9.74 -13.42
CA ASP A 274 -9.46 -9.57 -12.11
C ASP A 274 -7.94 -9.37 -12.29
N PRO A 275 -7.45 -8.12 -12.37
CA PRO A 275 -6.02 -7.85 -12.54
C PRO A 275 -5.21 -8.30 -11.34
N ALA A 276 -5.81 -8.29 -10.15
CA ALA A 276 -5.08 -8.56 -8.92
C ALA A 276 -4.81 -10.05 -8.75
N ASP A 277 -5.58 -10.93 -9.40
CA ASP A 277 -5.30 -12.36 -9.37
C ASP A 277 -3.93 -12.67 -9.97
N GLU A 278 -3.69 -12.17 -11.19
CA GLU A 278 -2.42 -12.35 -11.88
C GLU A 278 -1.27 -11.59 -11.22
N LEU A 279 -1.50 -10.33 -10.79
CA LEU A 279 -0.47 -9.52 -10.14
C LEU A 279 0.00 -10.10 -8.81
N ASN A 280 -0.91 -10.72 -8.05
CA ASN A 280 -0.59 -11.26 -6.73
C ASN A 280 -0.19 -12.76 -6.78
N ALA A 281 -0.31 -13.42 -7.94
CA ALA A 281 -0.20 -14.88 -8.05
C ALA A 281 1.13 -15.44 -7.50
N ALA A 282 2.25 -14.75 -7.72
CA ALA A 282 3.56 -15.20 -7.27
C ALA A 282 3.67 -15.22 -5.74
N ASP A 283 3.26 -14.13 -5.08
CA ASP A 283 3.28 -14.02 -3.63
C ASP A 283 2.22 -14.91 -2.96
N LEU A 284 1.05 -15.05 -3.58
CA LEU A 284 0.00 -15.98 -3.12
C LEU A 284 0.48 -17.43 -3.17
N SER A 285 1.12 -17.83 -4.28
CA SER A 285 1.72 -19.16 -4.42
C SER A 285 2.79 -19.42 -3.36
N GLN A 286 3.64 -18.41 -3.09
CA GLN A 286 4.64 -18.50 -2.02
C GLN A 286 4.00 -18.61 -0.64
N LEU A 287 2.95 -17.83 -0.34
CA LEU A 287 2.20 -17.95 0.91
C LEU A 287 1.58 -19.34 1.06
N TYR A 288 0.96 -19.88 0.02
CA TYR A 288 0.36 -21.22 0.05
C TYR A 288 1.40 -22.31 0.25
N THR A 289 2.57 -22.17 -0.38
CA THR A 289 3.72 -23.04 -0.15
C THR A 289 4.17 -22.97 1.31
N HIS A 290 4.34 -21.77 1.87
CA HIS A 290 4.73 -21.57 3.27
C HIS A 290 3.65 -22.02 4.28
N ALA A 291 2.38 -21.84 3.92
CA ALA A 291 1.22 -22.28 4.69
C ALA A 291 0.98 -23.79 4.56
N GLY A 292 1.68 -24.48 3.64
CA GLY A 292 1.59 -25.91 3.37
C GLY A 292 0.29 -26.34 2.67
N GLY A 293 -0.45 -25.40 2.07
CA GLY A 293 -1.72 -25.65 1.37
C GLY A 293 -2.68 -24.45 1.35
N THR A 294 -3.72 -24.55 0.53
CA THR A 294 -4.76 -23.51 0.33
C THR A 294 -6.00 -23.72 1.21
N SER A 295 -6.12 -24.86 1.90
CA SER A 295 -7.33 -25.15 2.67
C SER A 295 -7.49 -24.22 3.87
N ALA A 296 -8.74 -23.99 4.28
CA ALA A 296 -9.03 -23.15 5.44
C ALA A 296 -8.25 -23.58 6.69
N ALA A 297 -7.93 -24.88 6.86
CA ALA A 297 -7.09 -25.36 7.96
C ALA A 297 -5.62 -24.91 7.86
N HIS A 298 -5.05 -24.88 6.65
CA HIS A 298 -3.69 -24.43 6.38
C HIS A 298 -3.54 -22.93 6.62
N LEU A 299 -4.49 -22.14 6.10
CA LEU A 299 -4.53 -20.69 6.23
C LEU A 299 -4.90 -20.21 7.65
N LYS A 300 -5.75 -20.96 8.36
CA LYS A 300 -6.11 -20.67 9.75
C LYS A 300 -4.88 -20.67 10.66
N ARG A 301 -3.79 -21.38 10.36
CA ARG A 301 -2.59 -21.40 11.22
C ARG A 301 -1.98 -20.00 11.43
N THR A 302 -2.12 -19.11 10.45
CA THR A 302 -2.00 -17.66 10.59
C THR A 302 -3.36 -17.09 11.02
N ARG A 303 -3.61 -17.02 12.33
CA ARG A 303 -4.83 -16.39 12.85
C ARG A 303 -4.68 -14.87 12.79
N TYR A 304 -5.70 -14.17 12.29
CA TYR A 304 -5.79 -12.70 12.28
C TYR A 304 -7.03 -12.26 13.07
N GLN A 305 -7.02 -11.04 13.56
CA GLN A 305 -8.13 -10.38 14.24
C GLN A 305 -8.20 -8.91 13.84
N VAL A 306 -9.38 -8.32 14.01
CA VAL A 306 -9.53 -6.87 13.94
C VAL A 306 -9.10 -6.31 15.28
N ASP A 307 -8.13 -5.41 15.27
CA ASP A 307 -7.66 -4.65 16.42
C ASP A 307 -7.96 -3.16 16.23
N HIS A 308 -8.36 -2.47 17.29
CA HIS A 308 -8.80 -1.08 17.21
C HIS A 308 -7.61 -0.17 17.55
N HIS A 309 -6.82 0.16 16.53
CA HIS A 309 -5.66 1.01 16.71
C HIS A 309 -6.07 2.47 16.87
N GLY A 310 -5.63 3.10 17.96
CA GLY A 310 -6.02 4.48 18.31
C GLY A 310 -5.64 5.55 17.27
N GLU A 311 -4.73 5.26 16.34
CA GLU A 311 -4.40 6.16 15.21
C GLU A 311 -4.88 5.67 13.85
N LEU A 312 -5.28 4.42 13.70
CA LEU A 312 -5.63 3.88 12.37
C LEU A 312 -7.09 3.44 12.29
N GLY A 313 -7.82 3.47 13.41
CA GLY A 313 -9.08 2.78 13.56
C GLY A 313 -8.89 1.25 13.56
N PRO A 314 -9.93 0.49 13.23
CA PRO A 314 -9.85 -0.95 13.04
C PRO A 314 -8.80 -1.33 12.00
N VAL A 315 -7.77 -2.05 12.44
CA VAL A 315 -6.71 -2.62 11.61
C VAL A 315 -6.75 -4.13 11.71
N LEU A 316 -6.31 -4.83 10.67
CA LEU A 316 -6.11 -6.27 10.77
C LEU A 316 -4.75 -6.53 11.40
N VAL A 317 -4.70 -7.37 12.43
CA VAL A 317 -3.43 -7.78 13.07
C VAL A 317 -3.39 -9.29 13.25
N PRO A 318 -2.20 -9.91 13.28
CA PRO A 318 -2.07 -11.31 13.67
C PRO A 318 -2.61 -11.53 15.09
N LYS A 319 -3.48 -12.53 15.28
CA LYS A 319 -4.00 -12.93 16.60
C LYS A 319 -2.90 -13.44 17.54
N LYS A 320 -1.74 -13.84 17.00
CA LYS A 320 -0.52 -14.17 17.76
C LYS A 320 0.70 -13.59 17.02
N PRO A 321 1.69 -13.02 17.73
CA PRO A 321 2.94 -12.56 17.11
C PRO A 321 3.64 -13.72 16.39
N TYR A 322 4.19 -13.45 15.21
CA TYR A 322 4.91 -14.43 14.41
C TYR A 322 6.15 -14.91 15.18
N LYS A 323 6.15 -16.20 15.56
CA LYS A 323 7.37 -16.90 15.98
C LYS A 323 7.94 -17.66 14.78
N PRO A 324 9.12 -17.30 14.26
CA PRO A 324 9.78 -18.06 13.21
C PRO A 324 9.88 -19.54 13.60
N ARG A 325 9.68 -20.44 12.64
CA ARG A 325 9.90 -21.87 12.85
C ARG A 325 11.39 -22.14 13.09
N ASP A 326 11.67 -23.05 14.00
CA ASP A 326 13.01 -23.57 14.25
C ASP A 326 13.63 -24.09 12.93
N PRO A 327 14.82 -23.60 12.52
CA PRO A 327 15.48 -23.97 11.27
C PRO A 327 15.56 -25.48 11.03
N LYS A 328 15.70 -26.27 12.11
CA LYS A 328 15.82 -27.74 12.04
C LYS A 328 14.54 -28.43 11.58
N LYS A 329 13.37 -27.79 11.67
CA LYS A 329 12.08 -28.34 11.22
C LYS A 329 11.70 -27.98 9.78
N ARG A 330 12.49 -27.15 9.07
CA ARG A 330 12.27 -26.79 7.66
C ARG A 330 12.70 -27.89 6.68
N ALA A 331 13.60 -28.78 7.08
CA ALA A 331 14.23 -29.76 6.18
C ALA A 331 13.46 -31.09 6.02
N ALA A 332 12.32 -31.28 6.70
CA ALA A 332 11.73 -32.61 6.90
C ALA A 332 10.31 -32.82 6.30
N GLN A 333 9.94 -32.14 5.21
CA GLN A 333 8.68 -32.47 4.51
C GLN A 333 8.89 -32.79 3.03
N PRO A 334 8.49 -33.99 2.56
CA PRO A 334 8.31 -34.26 1.14
C PRO A 334 7.07 -33.52 0.63
N ASN A 335 7.19 -32.91 -0.55
CA ASN A 335 6.10 -32.18 -1.22
C ASN A 335 4.90 -33.11 -1.50
N SER A 336 3.69 -32.68 -1.10
CA SER A 336 2.44 -33.35 -1.49
C SER A 336 2.11 -33.09 -2.98
N PRO A 337 1.61 -34.10 -3.72
CA PRO A 337 1.26 -33.95 -5.12
C PRO A 337 -0.16 -33.40 -5.29
N GLY A 338 -0.31 -32.32 -6.09
CA GLY A 338 -1.58 -31.87 -6.65
C GLY A 338 -2.02 -30.45 -6.29
N ALA A 339 -1.49 -29.44 -6.98
CA ALA A 339 -2.09 -28.11 -7.22
C ALA A 339 -1.23 -27.32 -8.22
N ASN A 340 -1.57 -27.40 -9.51
CA ASN A 340 -0.86 -26.85 -10.68
C ASN A 340 0.63 -27.25 -10.80
N ARG A 341 1.09 -27.56 -12.02
CA ARG A 341 2.52 -27.90 -12.21
C ARG A 341 3.36 -26.73 -11.68
N PRO A 342 4.28 -26.96 -10.72
CA PRO A 342 5.12 -25.88 -10.23
C PRO A 342 5.91 -25.32 -11.40
N GLU A 343 5.80 -24.00 -11.62
CA GLU A 343 6.69 -23.30 -12.55
C GLU A 343 8.13 -23.65 -12.16
N THR A 344 8.93 -24.04 -13.15
CA THR A 344 10.36 -24.24 -12.90
C THR A 344 10.99 -22.92 -12.50
N LYS A 345 12.13 -22.96 -11.80
CA LYS A 345 12.86 -21.74 -11.44
C LYS A 345 13.15 -20.86 -12.67
N ALA A 346 13.43 -21.48 -13.81
CA ALA A 346 13.60 -20.81 -15.10
C ALA A 346 12.31 -20.11 -15.56
N GLN A 347 11.13 -20.73 -15.44
CA GLN A 347 9.85 -20.10 -15.79
C GLN A 347 9.52 -18.90 -14.87
N ILE A 348 9.76 -19.06 -13.56
CA ILE A 348 9.58 -17.97 -12.58
C ILE A 348 10.52 -16.81 -12.91
N ALA A 349 11.78 -17.11 -13.20
CA ALA A 349 12.76 -16.11 -13.57
C ALA A 349 12.40 -15.40 -14.87
N GLN A 350 11.94 -16.14 -15.89
CA GLN A 350 11.56 -15.57 -17.17
C GLN A 350 10.39 -14.57 -17.07
N ARG A 351 9.45 -14.83 -16.15
CA ARG A 351 8.31 -13.95 -15.88
C ARG A 351 8.67 -12.71 -15.04
N LEU A 352 9.48 -12.88 -13.99
CA LEU A 352 9.74 -11.82 -13.01
C LEU A 352 10.92 -10.91 -13.36
N LEU A 353 11.89 -11.40 -14.13
CA LEU A 353 13.12 -10.66 -14.44
C LEU A 353 12.85 -9.32 -15.13
N PRO A 354 11.98 -9.21 -16.18
CA PRO A 354 11.77 -7.94 -16.87
C PRO A 354 11.22 -6.85 -15.96
N GLY A 355 10.30 -7.19 -15.04
CA GLY A 355 9.72 -6.24 -14.10
C GLY A 355 10.73 -5.73 -13.07
N LEU A 356 11.60 -6.61 -12.55
CA LEU A 356 12.65 -6.22 -11.62
C LEU A 356 13.74 -5.38 -12.29
N GLU A 357 14.10 -5.70 -13.54
CA GLU A 357 15.06 -4.91 -14.33
C GLU A 357 14.52 -3.51 -14.64
N GLN A 358 13.24 -3.41 -15.03
CA GLN A 358 12.59 -2.12 -15.24
C GLN A 358 12.51 -1.30 -13.95
N SER A 359 12.11 -1.91 -12.83
CA SER A 359 12.05 -1.25 -11.53
C SER A 359 13.43 -0.74 -11.08
N LEU A 360 14.49 -1.51 -11.31
CA LEU A 360 15.86 -1.07 -11.02
C LEU A 360 16.27 0.12 -11.91
N ALA A 361 15.91 0.09 -13.20
CA ALA A 361 16.17 1.19 -14.11
C ALA A 361 15.44 2.47 -13.67
N ASP A 362 14.18 2.35 -13.28
CA ASP A 362 13.36 3.47 -12.78
C ASP A 362 13.91 4.02 -11.46
N LEU A 363 14.32 3.15 -10.53
CA LEU A 363 14.95 3.58 -9.27
C LEU A 363 16.23 4.39 -9.52
N THR A 364 17.06 3.94 -10.46
CA THR A 364 18.32 4.61 -10.81
C THR A 364 18.04 5.94 -11.52
N ALA A 365 17.10 5.96 -12.47
CA ALA A 365 16.69 7.18 -13.18
C ALA A 365 16.10 8.25 -12.25
N ASN A 366 15.43 7.81 -11.17
CA ASN A 366 14.86 8.68 -10.14
C ASN A 366 15.88 9.07 -9.03
N GLY A 367 17.18 8.79 -9.22
CA GLY A 367 18.24 9.24 -8.33
C GLY A 367 18.41 8.43 -7.05
N ALA A 368 17.89 7.20 -6.98
CA ALA A 368 18.17 6.32 -5.86
C ALA A 368 19.67 6.00 -5.77
N ALA A 369 20.26 6.19 -4.59
CA ALA A 369 21.67 5.89 -4.37
C ALA A 369 21.98 4.41 -4.64
N GLU A 370 23.16 4.11 -5.19
CA GLU A 370 23.54 2.74 -5.59
C GLU A 370 23.58 1.75 -4.42
N ASN A 371 23.90 2.25 -3.23
CA ASN A 371 23.91 1.51 -1.98
C ASN A 371 22.57 1.58 -1.24
N SER A 372 21.54 2.21 -1.83
CA SER A 372 20.22 2.23 -1.21
C SER A 372 19.71 0.80 -1.06
N PRO A 373 19.03 0.48 0.06
CA PRO A 373 18.49 -0.85 0.28
C PRO A 373 17.61 -1.36 -0.88
N GLN A 374 16.89 -0.46 -1.55
CA GLN A 374 16.05 -0.75 -2.71
C GLN A 374 16.90 -1.21 -3.91
N VAL A 375 17.98 -0.49 -4.24
CA VAL A 375 18.87 -0.85 -5.35
C VAL A 375 19.62 -2.16 -5.06
N VAL A 376 20.10 -2.34 -3.83
CA VAL A 376 20.78 -3.59 -3.42
C VAL A 376 19.85 -4.80 -3.50
N TYR A 377 18.60 -4.65 -3.06
CA TYR A 377 17.59 -5.70 -3.15
C TYR A 377 17.33 -6.10 -4.62
N HIS A 378 17.08 -5.12 -5.50
CA HIS A 378 16.80 -5.39 -6.91
C HIS A 378 17.99 -6.06 -7.60
N ARG A 379 19.22 -5.57 -7.38
CA ARG A 379 20.44 -6.19 -7.91
C ARG A 379 20.58 -7.65 -7.44
N THR A 380 20.30 -7.91 -6.17
CA THR A 380 20.39 -9.26 -5.59
C THR A 380 19.34 -10.21 -6.17
N GLN A 381 18.08 -9.76 -6.32
CA GLN A 381 17.02 -10.60 -6.90
C GLN A 381 17.23 -10.82 -8.39
N ILE A 382 17.65 -9.81 -9.16
CA ILE A 382 17.99 -9.95 -10.58
C ILE A 382 19.12 -10.95 -10.76
N ALA A 383 20.19 -10.87 -9.95
CA ALA A 383 21.30 -11.81 -10.03
C ALA A 383 20.85 -13.26 -9.76
N LYS A 384 19.98 -13.45 -8.76
CA LYS A 384 19.41 -14.75 -8.43
C LYS A 384 18.53 -15.30 -9.56
N LEU A 385 17.63 -14.49 -10.11
CA LEU A 385 16.74 -14.91 -11.19
C LEU A 385 17.51 -15.17 -12.49
N ARG A 386 18.56 -14.41 -12.80
CA ARG A 386 19.45 -14.70 -13.94
C ARG A 386 20.16 -16.04 -13.76
N ALA A 387 20.62 -16.37 -12.55
CA ALA A 387 21.20 -17.67 -12.27
C ALA A 387 20.17 -18.81 -12.46
N ASP A 388 18.93 -18.59 -12.05
CA ASP A 388 17.81 -19.52 -12.20
C ASP A 388 17.34 -19.69 -13.67
N LEU A 389 17.71 -18.79 -14.60
CA LEU A 389 17.51 -18.94 -16.05
C LEU A 389 18.57 -19.81 -16.73
N THR A 390 19.76 -19.85 -16.14
CA THR A 390 20.93 -20.57 -16.69
C THR A 390 21.13 -21.96 -16.09
N ALA A 391 20.35 -22.30 -15.05
CA ALA A 391 20.35 -23.58 -14.34
C ALA A 391 19.15 -24.43 -14.79
#